data_AF-A0A0F9Z9J2-F1
#
_entry.id   AF-A0A0F9Z9J2-F1
#
_cell.length_a   1.000
_cell.length_b   1.000
_cell.length_c   1.000
_cell.angle_alpha   90.00
_cell.angle_beta   90.00
_cell.angle_gamma   90.00
#
_symmetry.space_group_name_H-M   'P 1'
#
loop_
_entity.id
_entity.type
_entity.pdbx_description
1 polymer ?
#
loop_
_entity_poly.entity_id
_entity_poly.type
_entity_poly.pdbx_seq_one_letter_code
_entity_poly.pdbx_strand_id
1 'polypeptide(L)'
;MKQNRVHVRLPEPLACHVEQMCGEGGLYDNASEFFRDLARQHYEKIEHEKILKLNAKLAPLLNRSLSECIEIDPKSSIEEFKQRCKAKRKLKK
;
A
#
# COMPACT_ATOMS: atom_id res chain seq x y z
N MET A 1 12.88 11.27 20.66
CA MET A 1 12.55 10.32 19.57
C MET A 1 12.88 8.92 20.06
N LYS A 2 11.90 8.01 20.17
CA LYS A 2 12.14 6.62 20.62
C LYS A 2 12.83 5.85 19.48
N GLN A 3 14.09 5.45 19.69
CA GLN A 3 14.76 4.54 18.76
C GLN A 3 14.24 3.12 19.00
N ASN A 4 13.28 2.67 18.17
CA ASN A 4 12.88 1.27 18.17
C ASN A 4 14.01 0.45 17.54
N ARG A 5 14.70 -0.35 18.35
CA ARG A 5 15.71 -1.29 17.88
C ARG A 5 15.04 -2.57 17.43
N VAL A 6 15.39 -3.02 16.23
CA VAL A 6 14.92 -4.29 15.67
C VAL A 6 16.15 -5.17 15.45
N HIS A 7 16.09 -6.40 15.94
CA HIS A 7 17.12 -7.41 15.69
C HIS A 7 16.61 -8.35 14.60
N VAL A 8 17.37 -8.49 13.52
CA VAL A 8 17.00 -9.33 12.37
C VAL A 8 18.17 -10.25 12.06
N ARG A 9 17.86 -11.51 11.72
CA ARG A 9 18.83 -12.44 11.15
C ARG A 9 18.58 -12.52 9.64
N LEU A 10 19.62 -12.32 8.87
CA LEU A 10 19.57 -12.40 7.41
C LEU A 10 20.15 -13.74 6.97
N PRO A 11 19.59 -14.36 5.92
CA PRO A 11 20.24 -15.50 5.29
C PRO A 11 21.56 -15.07 4.64
N GLU A 12 22.51 -16.01 4.56
CA GLU A 12 23.89 -15.74 4.14
C GLU A 12 24.03 -14.89 2.87
N PRO A 13 23.30 -15.16 1.76
CA PRO A 13 23.46 -14.36 0.55
C PRO A 13 23.10 -12.89 0.74
N LEU A 14 22.13 -12.62 1.62
CA LEU A 14 21.68 -11.26 1.92
C LEU A 14 22.63 -10.57 2.90
N ALA A 15 23.21 -11.32 3.84
CA ALA A 15 24.23 -10.80 4.75
C ALA A 15 25.48 -10.34 3.98
N CYS A 16 26.01 -11.18 3.08
CA CYS A 16 27.16 -10.82 2.25
C CYS A 16 26.88 -9.58 1.38
N HIS A 17 25.68 -9.46 0.82
CA HIS A 17 25.31 -8.28 0.05
C HIS A 17 25.28 -7.01 0.92
N VAL A 18 24.70 -7.08 2.12
CA VAL A 18 24.68 -5.94 3.05
C VAL A 18 26.09 -5.55 3.46
N GLU A 19 26.98 -6.52 3.68
CA GLU A 19 28.39 -6.28 3.94
C GLU A 19 29.09 -5.56 2.78
N GLN A 20 28.81 -5.93 1.53
CA GLN A 20 29.33 -5.21 0.36
C GLN A 20 28.82 -3.76 0.29
N MET A 21 27.55 -3.54 0.64
CA MET A 21 26.95 -2.21 0.61
C MET A 21 27.44 -1.30 1.75
N CYS A 22 27.91 -1.88 2.86
CA CYS A 22 28.31 -1.16 4.08
C CYS A 22 29.79 -1.33 4.46
N GLY A 23 30.58 -1.97 3.59
CA GLY A 23 31.99 -2.29 3.82
C GLY A 23 32.94 -1.23 3.28
N GLU A 24 34.23 -1.55 3.19
CA GLU A 24 35.24 -0.64 2.68
C GLU A 24 34.99 -0.34 1.18
N GLY A 25 34.68 0.92 0.86
CA GLY A 25 34.22 1.32 -0.48
C GLY A 25 32.71 1.11 -0.73
N GLY A 26 31.95 0.74 0.29
CA GLY A 26 30.49 0.65 0.26
C GLY A 26 29.81 2.03 0.19
N LEU A 27 28.54 2.04 -0.19
CA LEU A 27 27.75 3.27 -0.35
C LEU A 27 27.23 3.82 0.98
N TYR A 28 27.19 2.99 2.02
CA TYR A 28 26.62 3.32 3.33
C TYR A 28 27.63 3.07 4.44
N ASP A 29 27.56 3.85 5.52
CA ASP A 29 28.48 3.70 6.65
C ASP A 29 28.12 2.51 7.56
N ASN A 30 26.85 2.09 7.55
CA ASN A 30 26.37 0.98 8.36
C ASN A 30 25.10 0.32 7.80
N ALA A 31 24.88 -0.94 8.17
CA ALA A 31 23.71 -1.72 7.75
C ALA A 31 22.39 -1.05 8.14
N SER A 32 22.31 -0.38 9.29
CA SER A 32 21.06 0.25 9.72
C SER A 32 20.67 1.43 8.85
N GLU A 33 21.64 2.15 8.30
CA GLU A 33 21.42 3.23 7.34
C GLU A 33 20.93 2.68 6.01
N PHE A 34 21.61 1.67 5.47
CA PHE A 34 21.19 0.97 4.27
C PHE A 34 19.74 0.48 4.37
N PHE A 35 19.38 -0.19 5.47
CA PHE A 35 18.02 -0.67 5.67
C PHE A 35 16.98 0.46 5.82
N ARG A 36 17.34 1.58 6.46
CA ARG A 36 16.43 2.72 6.57
C ARG A 36 16.18 3.36 5.22
N ASP A 37 17.21 3.48 4.38
CA ASP A 37 17.04 4.03 3.04
C ASP A 37 16.22 3.08 2.16
N LEU A 38 16.52 1.79 2.19
CA LEU A 38 15.74 0.78 1.49
C LEU A 38 14.26 0.80 1.89
N ALA A 39 13.98 0.90 3.18
CA ALA A 39 12.61 1.01 3.68
C ALA A 39 11.93 2.29 3.18
N ARG A 40 12.64 3.43 3.19
CA ARG A 40 12.12 4.70 2.66
C ARG A 40 11.75 4.58 1.19
N GLN A 41 12.66 4.09 0.35
CA GLN A 41 12.42 3.89 -1.08
C GLN A 41 11.22 2.96 -1.32
N HIS A 42 11.08 1.90 -0.51
CA HIS A 42 9.96 0.99 -0.60
C HIS A 42 8.62 1.66 -0.26
N TYR A 43 8.59 2.46 0.81
CA TYR A 43 7.39 3.21 1.19
C TYR A 43 7.00 4.24 0.13
N GLU A 44 7.96 5.00 -0.38
CA GLU A 44 7.74 5.99 -1.45
C GLU A 44 7.18 5.31 -2.71
N LYS A 45 7.75 4.17 -3.11
CA LYS A 45 7.25 3.39 -4.25
C LYS A 45 5.81 2.92 -4.03
N ILE A 46 5.52 2.35 -2.87
CA ILE A 46 4.16 1.86 -2.55
C ILE A 46 3.15 3.01 -2.54
N GLU A 47 3.51 4.15 -1.95
CA GLU A 47 2.65 5.32 -1.89
C GLU A 47 2.36 5.86 -3.29
N HIS A 48 3.39 6.00 -4.12
CA HIS A 48 3.24 6.41 -5.50
C HIS A 48 2.36 5.44 -6.30
N GLU A 49 2.57 4.12 -6.17
CA GLU A 49 1.72 3.12 -6.81
C GLU A 49 0.27 3.18 -6.36
N LYS A 50 0.00 3.45 -5.07
CA LYS A 50 -1.35 3.61 -4.54
C LYS A 50 -2.04 4.83 -5.16
N ILE A 51 -1.33 5.96 -5.21
CA ILE A 51 -1.84 7.20 -5.81
C ILE A 51 -2.12 7.00 -7.30
N LEU A 52 -1.20 6.39 -8.03
CA LEU A 52 -1.40 6.07 -9.45
C LEU A 52 -2.60 5.16 -9.67
N LYS A 53 -2.74 4.09 -8.88
CA LYS A 53 -3.89 3.17 -8.96
C LYS A 53 -5.20 3.89 -8.64
N LEU A 54 -5.20 4.81 -7.69
CA LEU A 54 -6.37 5.61 -7.35
C LEU A 54 -6.73 6.56 -8.49
N ASN A 55 -5.76 7.32 -9.00
CA ASN A 55 -5.97 8.25 -10.12
C ASN A 55 -6.43 7.54 -11.38
N ALA A 56 -5.85 6.39 -11.72
CA ALA A 56 -6.26 5.58 -12.87
C ALA A 56 -7.73 5.12 -12.77
N LYS A 57 -8.23 4.90 -11.55
CA LYS A 57 -9.64 4.55 -11.31
C LYS A 57 -10.56 5.76 -11.31
N LEU A 58 -10.13 6.87 -10.73
CA LEU A 58 -10.96 8.07 -10.56
C LEU A 58 -11.03 8.92 -11.83
N ALA A 59 -9.91 9.10 -12.55
CA ALA A 59 -9.84 9.94 -13.75
C ALA A 59 -10.93 9.62 -14.79
N PRO A 60 -11.19 8.35 -15.19
CA PRO A 60 -12.25 8.05 -16.14
C PRO A 60 -13.66 8.31 -15.58
N LEU A 61 -13.85 8.17 -14.26
CA LEU A 61 -15.14 8.41 -13.61
C LEU A 61 -15.43 9.91 -13.47
N LEU A 62 -14.41 10.71 -13.16
CA LEU A 62 -14.53 12.16 -13.03
C LEU A 62 -14.69 12.86 -14.38
N ASN A 63 -14.06 12.31 -15.44
CA ASN A 63 -14.20 12.84 -16.80
C ASN A 63 -15.49 12.40 -17.48
N ARG A 64 -16.30 11.57 -16.82
CA ARG A 64 -17.61 11.13 -17.33
C ARG A 64 -18.59 12.30 -17.31
N SER A 65 -19.48 12.34 -18.30
CA SER A 65 -20.52 13.36 -18.35
C SER A 65 -21.44 13.26 -17.13
N LEU A 66 -21.79 14.40 -16.50
CA LEU A 66 -22.70 14.44 -15.35
C LEU A 66 -24.11 13.91 -15.70
N SER A 67 -24.45 13.88 -16.99
CA SER A 67 -25.67 13.26 -17.53
C SER A 67 -25.73 11.74 -17.31
N GLU A 68 -24.60 11.07 -17.07
CA GLU A 68 -24.55 9.64 -16.73
C GLU A 68 -24.57 9.39 -15.22
N CYS A 69 -24.58 10.45 -14.40
CA CYS A 69 -24.71 10.34 -12.96
C CYS A 69 -26.19 10.22 -12.57
N ILE A 70 -26.48 9.22 -11.74
CA ILE A 70 -27.83 9.02 -11.18
C ILE A 70 -27.84 9.66 -9.81
N GLU A 71 -28.90 10.42 -9.52
CA GLU A 71 -29.12 10.95 -8.18
C GLU A 71 -29.46 9.80 -7.22
N ILE A 72 -28.68 9.67 -6.16
CA ILE A 72 -28.80 8.56 -5.22
C ILE A 72 -29.11 9.14 -3.83
N ASP A 73 -30.23 8.69 -3.24
CA ASP A 73 -30.51 8.92 -1.83
C ASP A 73 -29.63 7.98 -0.96
N PRO A 74 -28.78 8.52 -0.07
CA PRO A 74 -27.89 7.71 0.76
C PRO A 74 -28.62 6.68 1.62
N LYS A 75 -29.83 6.98 2.12
CA LYS A 75 -30.57 6.06 3.00
C LYS A 75 -31.07 4.85 2.22
N SER A 76 -31.62 5.09 1.02
CA SER A 76 -32.07 4.05 0.11
C SER A 76 -30.95 3.06 -0.26
N SER A 77 -29.76 3.56 -0.62
CA SER A 77 -28.63 2.68 -0.98
C SER A 77 -28.09 1.83 0.17
N ILE A 78 -28.08 2.38 1.39
CA ILE A 78 -27.66 1.62 2.58
C ILE A 78 -28.63 0.46 2.84
N GLU A 79 -29.93 0.69 2.66
CA GLU A 79 -30.94 -0.34 2.88
C GLU A 79 -30.86 -1.42 1.80
N GLU A 80 -30.68 -1.06 0.52
CA GLU A 80 -30.43 -2.03 -0.57
C GLU A 80 -29.21 -2.91 -0.27
N PHE A 81 -28.10 -2.31 0.17
CA PHE A 81 -26.89 -3.05 0.53
C PHE A 81 -27.14 -4.04 1.68
N LYS A 82 -27.84 -3.60 2.74
CA LYS A 82 -28.21 -4.47 3.86
C LYS A 82 -29.06 -5.65 3.40
N GLN A 83 -30.01 -5.44 2.50
CA GLN A 83 -30.86 -6.49 1.95
C GLN A 83 -30.03 -7.50 1.14
N ARG A 84 -29.09 -7.03 0.30
CA ARG A 84 -28.17 -7.90 -0.46
C ARG A 84 -27.29 -8.75 0.47
N CYS A 85 -26.78 -8.17 1.56
CA CYS A 85 -26.03 -8.91 2.56
C CYS A 85 -26.87 -10.00 3.26
N LYS A 86 -28.13 -9.68 3.62
CA LYS A 86 -29.07 -10.66 4.22
C LYS A 86 -29.37 -11.81 3.26
N ALA A 87 -29.62 -11.52 1.97
CA ALA A 87 -29.90 -12.53 0.95
C ALA A 87 -28.71 -13.48 0.76
N LYS A 88 -27.48 -12.96 0.67
CA LYS A 88 -26.26 -13.79 0.56
C LYS A 88 -26.03 -14.70 1.77
N ARG A 89 -26.45 -14.29 2.97
CA ARG A 89 -26.36 -15.12 4.18
C ARG A 89 -27.41 -16.24 4.19
N LYS A 90 -28.60 -16.01 3.60
CA LYS A 90 -29.65 -17.04 3.47
C LYS A 90 -29.30 -18.11 2.43
N LEU A 91 -28.61 -17.75 1.36
CA LEU A 91 -28.14 -18.68 0.31
C LEU A 91 -26.97 -19.59 0.73
N LYS A 92 -26.31 -19.28 1.84
CA LYS A 92 -25.20 -20.09 2.40
C LYS A 92 -25.65 -21.06 3.51
N LYS A 93 -26.93 -21.03 3.88
CA LYS A 93 -27.57 -21.97 4.81
C LYS A 93 -28.36 -22.99 4.01
#